data_AF-X1SZU4-F1
#
_entry.id   AF-X1SZU4-F1
#
_cell.length_a   1.000
_cell.length_b   1.000
_cell.length_c   1.000
_cell.angle_alpha   90.00
_cell.angle_beta   90.00
_cell.angle_gamma   90.00
#
_symmetry.space_group_name_H-M   'P 1'
#
loop_
_entity.id
_entity.type
_entity.pdbx_description
1 polymer ?
#
loop_
_entity_poly.entity_id
_entity_poly.type
_entity_poly.pdbx_seq_one_letter_code
_entity_poly.pdbx_strand_id
1 'polypeptide(L)'
;GIPVSQMLEGEAEKLLHMEERIHERLVNQEEAVNAICEAIRRGRAGLKDPRRPIGSFIFLGPTGVGKTELARTLAQFLFDDENAMV
;
A
#
# COMPACT_ATOMS: atom_id res chain seq x y z
N GLY A 1 2.61 -18.11 -20.78
CA GLY A 1 3.29 -16.99 -20.09
C GLY A 1 2.49 -15.74 -20.36
N ILE A 2 2.12 -14.99 -19.33
CA ILE A 2 1.41 -13.72 -19.48
C ILE A 2 2.44 -12.69 -20.02
N PRO A 3 2.11 -11.88 -21.05
CA PRO A 3 3.01 -10.85 -21.54
C PRO A 3 3.41 -9.86 -20.44
N VAL A 4 4.69 -9.51 -20.35
CA VAL A 4 5.22 -8.56 -19.35
C VAL A 4 4.50 -7.20 -19.44
N SER A 5 4.13 -6.77 -20.65
CA SER A 5 3.34 -5.56 -20.85
C SER A 5 1.96 -5.62 -20.17
N GLN A 6 1.27 -6.77 -20.24
CA GLN A 6 -0.02 -6.97 -19.57
C GLN A 6 0.14 -7.00 -18.05
N MET A 7 1.26 -7.53 -17.54
CA MET A 7 1.56 -7.48 -16.10
C MET A 7 1.82 -6.05 -15.60
N LEU A 8 2.57 -5.25 -16.37
CA LEU A 8 2.84 -3.85 -16.05
C LEU A 8 1.59 -2.98 -16.12
N GLU A 9 0.71 -3.23 -17.09
CA GLU A 9 -0.58 -2.55 -17.23
C GLU A 9 -1.49 -2.85 -16.03
N GLY A 10 -1.58 -4.11 -15.60
CA GLY A 10 -2.32 -4.49 -14.39
C GLY A 10 -1.73 -3.91 -13.10
N GLU A 11 -0.40 -3.80 -12.99
CA GLU A 11 0.23 -3.15 -11.84
C GLU A 11 -0.06 -1.64 -11.80
N ALA A 12 -0.03 -0.96 -12.95
CA ALA A 12 -0.37 0.45 -13.05
C ALA A 12 -1.83 0.73 -12.65
N GLU A 13 -2.76 -0.09 -13.14
CA GLU A 13 -4.18 0.01 -12.77
C GLU A 13 -4.41 -0.28 -11.27
N LYS A 14 -3.71 -1.27 -10.71
CA LYS A 14 -3.74 -1.55 -9.27
C LYS A 14 -3.29 -0.35 -8.43
N LEU A 15 -2.26 0.38 -8.87
CA LEU A 15 -1.76 1.58 -8.19
C LEU A 15 -2.64 2.82 -8.37
N LEU A 16 -3.36 2.92 -9.49
CA LEU A 16 -4.29 4.01 -9.77
C LEU A 16 -5.50 3.97 -8.83
N HIS A 17 -6.00 2.77 -8.52
CA HIS A 17 -7.15 2.53 -7.65
C HIS A 17 -6.75 2.10 -6.22
N MET A 18 -5.54 2.46 -5.79
CA MET A 18 -4.95 1.94 -4.55
C MET A 18 -5.74 2.35 -3.30
N GLU A 19 -6.09 3.63 -3.19
CA GLU A 19 -6.89 4.18 -2.10
C GLU A 19 -8.25 3.49 -2.01
N GLU A 20 -8.96 3.39 -3.14
CA GLU A 20 -10.28 2.76 -3.23
C GLU A 20 -10.22 1.31 -2.74
N ARG A 21 -9.23 0.54 -3.21
CA ARG A 21 -9.03 -0.86 -2.82
C ARG A 21 -8.67 -1.03 -1.35
N ILE A 22 -7.91 -0.12 -0.77
CA ILE A 22 -7.62 -0.13 0.68
C ILE A 22 -8.90 0.17 1.47
N HIS A 23 -9.71 1.13 1.00
CA HIS A 23 -10.95 1.53 1.63
C HIS A 23 -12.08 0.48 1.55
N GLU A 24 -11.96 -0.55 0.71
CA GLU A 24 -12.84 -1.72 0.75
C GLU A 24 -12.77 -2.47 2.10
N ARG A 25 -11.62 -2.42 2.79
CA ARG A 25 -11.40 -3.07 4.10
C ARG A 25 -11.25 -2.07 5.24
N LEU A 26 -10.75 -0.87 4.97
CA LEU A 26 -10.45 0.14 6.00
C LEU A 26 -11.36 1.36 5.87
N VAL A 27 -12.23 1.54 6.86
CA VAL A 27 -13.08 2.74 6.95
C VAL A 27 -12.34 3.85 7.70
N ASN A 28 -12.44 5.09 7.22
CA ASN A 28 -11.73 6.27 7.72
C ASN A 28 -10.20 6.18 7.50
N GLN A 29 -9.41 6.91 8.29
CA GLN A 29 -7.94 6.98 8.18
C GLN A 29 -7.44 7.55 6.84
N GLU A 30 -8.24 8.41 6.20
CA GLU A 30 -7.99 9.03 4.89
C GLU A 30 -6.57 9.61 4.76
N GLU A 31 -6.11 10.37 5.76
CA GLU A 31 -4.78 10.97 5.76
C GLU A 31 -3.66 9.92 5.76
N ALA A 32 -3.80 8.87 6.59
CA ALA A 32 -2.82 7.80 6.67
C ALA A 32 -2.78 6.99 5.36
N VAL A 33 -3.95 6.67 4.79
CA VAL A 33 -4.05 5.94 3.52
C VAL A 33 -3.41 6.75 2.40
N ASN A 34 -3.76 8.03 2.25
CA ASN A 34 -3.20 8.91 1.22
C ASN A 34 -1.68 9.04 1.31
N ALA A 35 -1.14 9.25 2.52
CA ALA A 35 0.31 9.36 2.74
C ALA A 35 1.06 8.07 2.34
N ILE A 36 0.46 6.90 2.61
CA ILE A 36 1.04 5.60 2.27
C ILE A 36 0.98 5.36 0.78
N CYS A 37 -0.17 5.60 0.14
CA CYS A 37 -0.35 5.46 -1.31
C CYS A 37 0.61 6.36 -2.09
N GLU A 38 0.82 7.60 -1.64
CA GLU A 38 1.79 8.51 -2.25
C GLU A 38 3.23 8.00 -2.13
N ALA A 39 3.63 7.49 -0.97
CA ALA A 39 4.96 6.90 -0.79
C ALA A 39 5.18 5.69 -1.71
N ILE A 40 4.18 4.82 -1.85
CA ILE A 40 4.25 3.63 -2.69
C ILE A 40 4.33 4.00 -4.16
N ARG A 41 3.50 4.94 -4.64
CA ARG A 41 3.57 5.44 -6.03
C ARG A 41 4.94 6.06 -6.34
N ARG A 42 5.49 6.89 -5.44
CA ARG A 42 6.85 7.44 -5.60
C ARG A 42 7.92 6.35 -5.68
N GLY A 43 7.80 5.32 -4.83
CA GLY A 43 8.71 4.18 -4.84
C GLY A 43 8.67 3.39 -6.15
N ARG A 44 7.47 3.17 -6.70
CA ARG A 44 7.25 2.45 -7.96
C ARG A 44 7.66 3.26 -9.19
N ALA A 45 7.49 4.59 -9.15
CA ALA A 45 7.95 5.50 -10.19
C ALA A 45 9.48 5.72 -10.22
N GLY A 46 10.25 5.07 -9.34
CA GLY A 46 11.70 5.23 -9.26
C GLY A 46 12.14 6.58 -8.68
N LEU A 47 11.25 7.31 -8.01
CA LEU A 47 11.51 8.66 -7.48
C LEU A 47 12.09 8.64 -6.04
N LYS A 48 12.41 7.45 -5.49
CA LYS A 48 12.98 7.29 -4.15
C LYS A 48 14.48 6.98 -4.19
N ASP A 49 15.21 7.30 -3.12
CA ASP A 49 16.58 6.82 -2.92
C ASP A 49 16.56 5.27 -2.83
N PRO A 50 17.31 4.54 -3.69
CA PRO A 50 17.33 3.09 -3.69
C PRO A 50 17.88 2.49 -2.38
N ARG A 51 18.62 3.27 -1.58
CA ARG A 51 19.17 2.84 -0.28
C ARG A 51 18.18 3.01 0.87
N ARG A 52 16.99 3.55 0.62
CA ARG A 52 15.95 3.80 1.64
C ARG A 52 14.71 2.94 1.39
N PRO A 53 13.96 2.57 2.46
CA PRO A 53 12.66 1.92 2.29
C PRO A 53 11.70 2.81 1.50
N ILE A 54 10.64 2.20 0.94
CA ILE A 54 9.60 2.92 0.19
C ILE A 54 8.91 3.96 1.07
N GLY A 55 8.66 3.61 2.33
CA GLY A 55 8.18 4.49 3.37
C GLY A 55 8.44 3.85 4.74
N SER A 56 8.48 4.67 5.78
CA SER A 56 8.58 4.23 7.17
C SER A 56 7.46 4.93 7.94
N PHE A 57 6.52 4.15 8.47
CA PHE A 57 5.31 4.67 9.09
C PHE A 57 5.23 4.19 10.54
N ILE A 58 4.77 5.07 11.43
CA ILE A 58 4.48 4.73 12.82
C ILE A 58 3.02 5.10 13.08
N PHE A 59 2.18 4.10 13.36
CA PHE A 59 0.78 4.32 13.65
C PHE A 59 0.55 4.42 15.16
N LEU A 60 0.06 5.57 15.62
CA LEU A 60 -0.18 5.86 17.04
C LEU A 60 -1.67 6.09 17.33
N GLY A 61 -2.09 5.83 18.57
CA GLY A 61 -3.44 6.13 19.07
C GLY A 61 -4.04 5.00 19.91
N PRO A 62 -5.32 5.10 20.31
CA PRO A 62 -5.96 4.10 21.17
C PRO A 62 -6.16 2.74 20.48
N THR A 63 -6.36 1.69 21.26
CA THR A 63 -6.66 0.33 20.76
C THR A 63 -8.01 0.31 20.02
N GLY A 64 -8.16 -0.60 19.04
CA GLY A 64 -9.44 -0.81 18.35
C GLY A 64 -9.73 0.14 17.17
N VAL A 65 -8.88 1.13 16.88
CA VAL A 65 -9.09 2.10 15.79
C VAL A 65 -8.58 1.68 14.41
N GLY A 66 -8.13 0.42 14.26
CA GLY A 66 -7.73 -0.13 12.96
C GLY A 66 -6.25 -0.01 12.57
N LYS A 67 -5.34 0.33 13.50
CA LYS A 67 -3.89 0.41 13.21
C LYS A 67 -3.30 -0.90 12.66
N THR A 68 -3.60 -2.02 13.32
CA THR A 68 -3.14 -3.34 12.90
C THR A 68 -3.84 -3.78 11.61
N GLU A 69 -5.10 -3.41 11.42
CA GLU A 69 -5.86 -3.74 10.21
C GLU A 69 -5.29 -3.00 8.99
N LEU A 70 -4.86 -1.74 9.15
CA LEU A 70 -4.18 -0.98 8.11
C LEU A 70 -2.90 -1.71 7.67
N ALA A 71 -2.08 -2.20 8.61
CA ALA A 71 -0.88 -2.96 8.28
C ALA A 71 -1.19 -4.26 7.50
N ARG A 72 -2.19 -5.04 7.95
CA ARG A 72 -2.63 -6.27 7.26
C ARG A 72 -3.20 -6.00 5.88
N THR A 73 -4.01 -4.94 5.74
CA THR A 73 -4.60 -4.52 4.46
C THR A 73 -3.50 -4.13 3.47
N LEU A 74 -2.45 -3.46 3.92
CA LEU A 74 -1.31 -3.12 3.08
C LEU A 74 -0.50 -4.36 2.68
N ALA A 75 -0.28 -5.31 3.60
CA ALA A 75 0.39 -6.57 3.29
C ALA A 75 -0.40 -7.37 2.24
N GLN A 76 -1.72 -7.49 2.43
CA GLN A 76 -2.62 -8.10 1.46
C GLN A 76 -2.58 -7.39 0.11
N PHE A 77 -2.62 -6.05 0.09
CA PHE A 77 -2.60 -5.31 -1.17
C PHE A 77 -1.27 -5.47 -1.92
N LEU A 78 -0.13 -5.42 -1.22
CA LEU A 78 1.18 -5.42 -1.84
C LEU A 78 1.71 -6.81 -2.21
N PHE A 79 1.34 -7.83 -1.43
CA PHE A 79 1.92 -9.17 -1.53
C PHE A 79 0.88 -10.27 -1.70
N ASP A 80 -0.40 -9.92 -1.78
CA ASP A 80 -1.53 -10.85 -1.82
C ASP A 80 -1.57 -11.82 -0.61
N ASP A 81 -0.91 -11.44 0.51
CA ASP A 81 -0.85 -12.18 1.77
C ASP A 81 -0.82 -11.22 2.97
N GLU A 82 -1.85 -11.26 3.82
CA GLU A 82 -1.94 -10.43 5.02
C GLU A 82 -0.90 -10.76 6.10
N ASN A 83 -0.26 -11.94 6.02
CA ASN A 83 0.79 -12.37 6.94
C ASN A 83 2.20 -12.04 6.42
N ALA A 84 2.31 -11.41 5.24
CA ALA A 84 3.57 -10.90 4.70
C ALA A 84 4.05 -9.62 5.45
N MET A 85 4.12 -9.71 6.77
CA MET A 85 4.69 -8.73 7.68
C MET A 85 6.02 -9.28 8.22
N VAL A 86 7.01 -8.41 8.41
CA VAL A 86 8.36 -8.76 8.90
C VAL A 86 8.55 -8.23 10.31
#